data_AF-A0A927FBY7-F1
#
_entry.id   AF-A0A927FBY7-F1
#
_cell.length_a   1.000
_cell.length_b   1.000
_cell.length_c   1.000
_cell.angle_alpha   90.00
_cell.angle_beta   90.00
_cell.angle_gamma   90.00
#
_symmetry.space_group_name_H-M   'P 1'
#
loop_
_entity.id
_entity.type
_entity.pdbx_description
1 polymer ?
#
loop_
_entity_poly.entity_id
_entity_poly.type
_entity_poly.pdbx_seq_one_letter_code
_entity_poly.pdbx_strand_id
1 'polypeptide(L)'
;MEDTNGKTVNETITAEGSASSEVVKIDFGNLKKDLGGFVRGTVEEAINGLLDAEADQICNAKRYERSDERSAHRNGHYERKLHTGAGEVKLKVPKLRGASFETQIIERYRRRESSVEESLVEMYLAGVSVRRIEDITEALWGARVSPSTVSDLNQKIYERIEAWRQRPLRSRYVYAFMDGLWLKRSWGGEMENVSVLVAIGVNEHGFREVLGVVEGMSESKDSWLELLKNLYSRGLEKIDLTVSDKSKGLVEALPEIYPASKWQRCLFHFHRNVLAKVSHSKKATAAAMLKAIHAQESAEAATRKAIEVADALESMKLAAAAAVLREGVSESVTYYRFPRKHHRSIRTNNMLERIMKEIRRRTRVVGCFPDGKSALMLACARLRYVASKSWSDSRVYLDMKLLAEENEEKSA
;
A
#
# COMPACT_ATOMS: atom_id res chain seq x y z
N MET A 1 -30.39 -25.24 -29.75
CA MET A 1 -31.25 -24.24 -30.40
C MET A 1 -31.09 -22.96 -29.61
N GLU A 2 -30.65 -21.91 -30.31
CA GLU A 2 -30.60 -20.49 -29.92
C GLU A 2 -29.56 -20.02 -28.89
N ASP A 3 -28.40 -19.63 -29.45
CA ASP A 3 -27.58 -18.51 -29.01
C ASP A 3 -28.29 -17.17 -29.27
N THR A 4 -28.22 -16.26 -28.30
CA THR A 4 -28.38 -14.80 -28.46
C THR A 4 -27.42 -14.13 -27.48
N ASN A 5 -26.87 -12.92 -27.65
CA ASN A 5 -26.57 -12.02 -28.76
C ASN A 5 -25.80 -10.87 -28.06
N GLY A 6 -24.71 -10.36 -28.63
CA GLY A 6 -23.87 -9.34 -27.97
C GLY A 6 -23.04 -8.54 -28.97
N LYS A 7 -23.72 -7.69 -29.73
CA LYS A 7 -23.26 -6.80 -30.81
C LYS A 7 -22.04 -5.93 -30.44
N THR A 8 -21.01 -5.95 -31.28
CA THR A 8 -20.04 -4.84 -31.45
C THR A 8 -20.64 -3.75 -32.33
N VAL A 9 -20.68 -2.53 -31.81
CA VAL A 9 -21.16 -1.33 -32.50
C VAL A 9 -20.03 -0.81 -33.39
N ASN A 10 -20.24 -0.81 -34.71
CA ASN A 10 -19.39 -0.10 -35.66
C ASN A 10 -20.00 1.29 -35.90
N GLU A 11 -19.33 2.34 -35.45
CA GLU A 11 -19.68 3.71 -35.81
C GLU A 11 -19.09 4.05 -37.18
N THR A 12 -19.97 4.30 -38.15
CA THR A 12 -19.61 4.77 -39.50
C THR A 12 -19.74 6.29 -39.51
N ILE A 13 -18.64 7.02 -39.68
CA ILE A 13 -18.64 8.45 -39.96
C ILE A 13 -18.64 8.62 -41.49
N THR A 14 -19.74 9.10 -42.06
CA THR A 14 -19.85 9.47 -43.48
C THR A 14 -19.58 10.97 -43.64
N ALA A 15 -18.54 11.33 -44.39
CA ALA A 15 -18.38 12.67 -44.97
C ALA A 15 -18.68 12.58 -46.47
N GLU A 16 -19.64 13.37 -46.94
CA GLU A 16 -20.00 13.50 -48.35
C GLU A 16 -18.95 14.31 -49.10
N GLY A 17 -18.46 13.78 -50.22
CA GLY A 17 -17.57 14.46 -51.15
C GLY A 17 -17.14 13.53 -52.28
N SER A 18 -17.62 13.79 -53.50
CA SER A 18 -17.40 12.97 -54.69
C SER A 18 -15.98 13.12 -55.26
N ALA A 19 -15.19 12.05 -55.22
CA ALA A 19 -14.25 11.65 -56.29
C ALA A 19 -13.60 10.29 -55.92
N SER A 20 -13.40 9.47 -56.95
CA SER A 20 -12.84 8.11 -56.95
C SER A 20 -11.65 7.88 -55.99
N SER A 21 -11.81 6.95 -55.05
CA SER A 21 -10.68 6.20 -54.49
C SER A 21 -11.19 4.83 -54.04
N GLU A 22 -10.49 3.77 -54.45
CA GLU A 22 -10.73 2.42 -53.94
C GLU A 22 -10.60 2.45 -52.41
N VAL A 23 -11.71 2.27 -51.71
CA VAL A 23 -11.71 2.21 -50.25
C VAL A 23 -11.08 0.88 -49.84
N VAL A 24 -9.77 0.90 -49.59
CA VAL A 24 -9.06 -0.20 -48.94
C VAL A 24 -9.69 -0.39 -47.56
N LYS A 25 -10.49 -1.45 -47.40
CA LYS A 25 -10.98 -1.89 -46.10
C LYS A 25 -9.79 -2.40 -45.29
N ILE A 26 -9.22 -1.53 -44.46
CA ILE A 26 -8.17 -1.91 -43.52
C ILE A 26 -8.83 -2.71 -42.40
N ASP A 27 -8.61 -4.02 -42.40
CA ASP A 27 -9.00 -4.90 -41.30
C ASP A 27 -8.04 -4.69 -40.14
N PHE A 28 -8.40 -3.78 -39.23
CA PHE A 28 -7.62 -3.47 -38.03
C PHE A 28 -7.34 -4.68 -37.13
N GLY A 29 -8.15 -5.75 -37.21
CA GLY A 29 -7.94 -6.99 -36.45
C GLY A 29 -6.77 -7.80 -37.00
N ASN A 30 -6.69 -7.93 -38.31
CA ASN A 30 -5.57 -8.58 -38.99
C ASN A 30 -4.31 -7.70 -38.96
N LEU A 31 -4.45 -6.39 -39.18
CA LEU A 31 -3.33 -5.45 -39.10
C LEU A 31 -2.66 -5.46 -37.71
N LYS A 32 -3.43 -5.57 -36.62
CA LYS A 32 -2.90 -5.64 -35.25
C LYS A 32 -2.21 -6.98 -34.94
N LYS A 33 -2.71 -8.08 -35.50
CA LYS A 33 -2.05 -9.40 -35.43
C LYS A 33 -0.76 -9.43 -36.24
N ASP A 34 -0.78 -8.89 -37.45
CA ASP A 34 0.38 -8.82 -38.35
C ASP A 34 1.44 -7.88 -37.81
N LEU A 35 1.05 -6.72 -37.25
CA LEU A 35 1.95 -5.79 -36.58
C LEU A 35 2.55 -6.42 -35.31
N GLY A 36 1.75 -7.14 -34.52
CA GLY A 36 2.24 -7.90 -33.36
C GLY A 36 3.23 -9.00 -33.75
N GLY A 37 2.96 -9.73 -34.84
CA GLY A 37 3.85 -10.73 -35.40
C GLY A 37 5.15 -10.14 -35.93
N PHE A 38 5.08 -9.01 -36.63
CA PHE A 38 6.22 -8.28 -37.19
C PHE A 38 7.13 -7.69 -36.10
N VAL A 39 6.54 -7.05 -35.09
CA VAL A 39 7.27 -6.52 -33.94
C VAL A 39 7.95 -7.67 -33.18
N ARG A 40 7.24 -8.78 -32.94
CA ARG A 40 7.82 -9.97 -32.31
C ARG A 40 9.00 -10.54 -33.10
N GLY A 41 8.87 -10.66 -34.43
CA GLY A 41 9.95 -11.12 -35.30
C GLY A 41 11.17 -10.19 -35.27
N THR A 42 10.94 -8.88 -35.31
CA THR A 42 12.00 -7.86 -35.23
C THR A 42 12.74 -7.91 -33.90
N VAL A 43 12.01 -8.09 -32.79
CA VAL A 43 12.58 -8.26 -31.44
C VAL A 43 13.37 -9.57 -31.34
N GLU A 44 12.87 -10.66 -31.92
CA GLU A 44 13.57 -11.95 -31.98
C GLU A 44 14.90 -11.84 -32.74
N GLU A 45 14.89 -11.21 -33.91
CA GLU A 45 16.10 -11.00 -34.71
C GLU A 45 17.11 -10.08 -34.02
N ALA A 46 16.64 -8.97 -33.44
CA ALA A 46 17.50 -8.03 -32.73
C ALA A 46 18.19 -8.68 -31.54
N ILE A 47 17.46 -9.42 -30.70
CA ILE A 47 18.04 -10.07 -29.51
C ILE A 47 19.00 -11.18 -29.93
N ASN A 48 18.64 -12.02 -30.91
CA ASN A 48 19.53 -13.07 -31.41
C ASN A 48 20.81 -12.48 -32.05
N GLY A 49 20.69 -11.37 -32.77
CA GLY A 49 21.84 -10.65 -33.33
C GLY A 49 22.77 -10.09 -32.26
N LEU A 50 22.22 -9.53 -31.17
CA LEU A 50 23.01 -9.04 -30.04
C LEU A 50 23.72 -10.19 -29.29
N LEU A 51 23.07 -11.34 -29.11
CA LEU A 51 23.69 -12.54 -28.52
C LEU A 51 24.85 -13.06 -29.38
N ASP A 52 24.69 -13.05 -30.70
CA ASP A 52 25.77 -13.41 -31.61
C ASP A 52 26.92 -12.38 -31.57
N ALA A 53 26.63 -11.08 -31.46
CA ALA A 53 27.66 -10.05 -31.33
C ALA A 53 28.46 -10.16 -30.02
N GLU A 54 27.79 -10.45 -28.90
CA GLU A 54 28.44 -10.68 -27.60
C GLU A 54 29.32 -11.94 -27.64
N ALA A 55 28.90 -12.99 -28.36
CA ALA A 55 29.73 -14.17 -28.58
C ALA A 55 30.96 -13.88 -29.44
N ASP A 56 30.86 -13.01 -30.44
CA ASP A 56 32.02 -12.58 -31.23
C ASP A 56 33.03 -11.80 -30.39
N GLN A 57 32.55 -10.93 -29.49
CA GLN A 57 33.41 -10.21 -28.55
C GLN A 57 34.13 -11.16 -27.58
N ILE A 58 33.41 -12.13 -27.00
CA ILE A 58 34.01 -13.11 -26.07
C ILE A 58 35.03 -14.00 -26.80
N CYS A 59 34.76 -14.38 -28.05
CA CYS A 59 35.66 -15.19 -28.87
C CYS A 59 36.84 -14.40 -29.48
N ASN A 60 36.79 -13.06 -29.44
CA ASN A 60 37.68 -12.14 -30.16
C ASN A 60 37.84 -12.47 -31.66
N ALA A 61 36.79 -13.04 -32.27
CA ALA A 61 36.77 -13.47 -33.66
C ALA A 61 35.33 -13.76 -34.09
N LYS A 62 34.97 -13.40 -35.33
CA LYS A 62 33.66 -13.74 -35.90
C LYS A 62 33.54 -15.23 -36.21
N ARG A 63 32.30 -15.65 -36.45
CA ARG A 63 31.99 -17.01 -36.89
C ARG A 63 32.73 -17.33 -38.21
N TYR A 64 33.48 -18.44 -38.20
CA TYR A 64 34.34 -18.92 -39.30
C TYR A 64 35.53 -18.02 -39.68
N GLU A 65 35.77 -16.92 -38.97
CA GLU A 65 36.98 -16.11 -39.14
C GLU A 65 38.22 -16.88 -38.68
N ARG A 66 39.36 -16.70 -39.33
CA ARG A 66 40.64 -17.22 -38.85
C ARG A 66 41.39 -16.06 -38.22
N SER A 67 41.57 -16.12 -36.91
CA SER A 67 42.30 -15.12 -36.13
C SER A 67 43.19 -15.85 -35.14
N ASP A 68 44.44 -15.42 -35.06
CA ASP A 68 45.42 -15.93 -34.09
C ASP A 68 45.14 -15.45 -32.66
N GLU A 69 44.28 -14.43 -32.50
CA GLU A 69 43.85 -13.89 -31.20
C GLU A 69 42.58 -14.54 -30.64
N ARG A 70 42.10 -15.64 -31.25
CA ARG A 70 40.86 -16.32 -30.83
C ARG A 70 41.01 -16.99 -29.46
N SER A 71 40.15 -16.60 -28.53
CA SER A 71 40.12 -17.09 -27.14
C SER A 71 39.21 -18.30 -26.93
N ALA A 72 38.13 -18.42 -27.70
CA ALA A 72 37.12 -19.48 -27.55
C ALA A 72 36.50 -19.88 -28.90
N HIS A 73 35.94 -21.09 -28.97
CA HIS A 73 35.32 -21.62 -30.19
C HIS A 73 33.81 -21.76 -30.03
N ARG A 74 33.03 -21.38 -31.04
CA ARG A 74 31.58 -21.61 -31.06
C ARG A 74 31.26 -23.09 -31.23
N ASN A 75 30.33 -23.61 -30.42
CA ASN A 75 29.89 -25.00 -30.40
C ASN A 75 28.36 -25.09 -30.59
N GLY A 76 27.86 -24.39 -31.60
CA GLY A 76 26.43 -24.28 -31.91
C GLY A 76 25.67 -23.39 -30.94
N HIS A 77 24.36 -23.59 -30.86
CA HIS A 77 23.44 -22.83 -30.03
C HIS A 77 22.56 -23.79 -29.22
N TYR A 78 21.98 -23.33 -28.12
CA TYR A 78 20.77 -23.97 -27.58
C TYR A 78 19.59 -23.02 -27.73
N GLU A 79 18.41 -23.62 -27.92
CA GLU A 79 17.18 -22.85 -27.99
C GLU A 79 16.61 -22.60 -26.61
N ARG A 80 16.07 -21.40 -26.44
CA ARG A 80 15.44 -20.97 -25.21
C ARG A 80 14.32 -19.99 -25.51
N LYS A 81 13.21 -20.11 -24.79
CA LYS A 81 12.10 -19.15 -24.89
C LYS A 81 12.29 -17.98 -23.93
N LEU A 82 12.01 -16.77 -24.40
CA LEU A 82 11.95 -15.55 -23.62
C LEU A 82 10.60 -14.87 -23.85
N HIS A 83 9.87 -14.56 -22.79
CA HIS A 83 8.64 -13.79 -22.91
C HIS A 83 8.95 -12.29 -22.81
N THR A 84 8.57 -11.55 -23.84
CA THR A 84 8.74 -10.09 -23.96
C THR A 84 7.37 -9.41 -24.03
N GLY A 85 7.34 -8.08 -23.95
CA GLY A 85 6.10 -7.31 -24.16
C GLY A 85 5.43 -7.53 -25.52
N ALA A 86 6.17 -8.02 -26.52
CA ALA A 86 5.67 -8.38 -27.86
C ALA A 86 5.25 -9.86 -28.00
N GLY A 87 5.35 -10.65 -26.92
CA GLY A 87 5.02 -12.08 -26.88
C GLY A 87 6.23 -12.99 -26.66
N GLU A 88 6.03 -14.29 -26.81
CA GLU A 88 7.08 -15.31 -26.68
C GLU A 88 8.04 -15.28 -27.89
N VAL A 89 9.32 -15.09 -27.60
CA VAL A 89 10.43 -15.00 -28.56
C VAL A 89 11.35 -16.22 -28.39
N LYS A 90 11.83 -16.78 -29.51
CA LYS A 90 12.80 -17.88 -29.50
C LYS A 90 14.22 -17.34 -29.58
N LEU A 91 14.96 -17.53 -28.50
CA LEU A 91 16.38 -17.22 -28.42
C LEU A 91 17.22 -18.40 -28.86
N LYS A 92 18.22 -18.13 -29.68
CA LYS A 92 19.31 -19.04 -30.05
C LYS A 92 20.54 -18.58 -29.28
N VAL A 93 20.76 -19.13 -28.10
CA VAL A 93 21.87 -18.71 -27.24
C VAL A 93 23.16 -19.45 -27.67
N PRO A 94 24.23 -18.74 -28.06
CA PRO A 94 25.50 -19.34 -28.43
C PRO A 94 26.09 -20.22 -27.32
N LYS A 95 26.65 -21.38 -27.71
CA LYS A 95 27.49 -22.19 -26.84
C LYS A 95 28.94 -21.93 -27.21
N LEU A 96 29.79 -21.64 -26.22
CA LEU A 96 31.23 -21.49 -26.40
C LEU A 96 31.97 -22.68 -25.79
N ARG A 97 33.08 -23.06 -26.41
CA ARG A 97 34.03 -24.08 -25.97
C ARG A 97 35.34 -23.37 -25.61
N GLY A 98 35.76 -23.50 -24.37
CA GLY A 98 36.92 -22.79 -23.80
C GLY A 98 36.57 -21.54 -22.99
N ALA A 99 35.32 -21.06 -23.05
CA ALA A 99 34.81 -19.96 -22.23
C ALA A 99 33.34 -20.20 -21.85
N SER A 100 32.91 -19.68 -20.70
CA SER A 100 31.49 -19.62 -20.33
C SER A 100 30.82 -18.46 -21.05
N PHE A 101 29.71 -18.74 -21.72
CA PHE A 101 28.88 -17.70 -22.32
C PHE A 101 27.88 -17.19 -21.28
N GLU A 102 28.23 -16.08 -20.61
CA GLU A 102 27.37 -15.37 -19.67
C GLU A 102 27.02 -14.01 -20.27
N THR A 103 25.75 -13.86 -20.68
CA THR A 103 25.29 -12.69 -21.42
C THR A 103 24.87 -11.57 -20.48
N GLN A 104 25.39 -10.36 -20.71
CA GLN A 104 24.97 -9.16 -19.99
C GLN A 104 23.59 -8.68 -20.44
N ILE A 105 23.16 -9.06 -21.66
CA ILE A 105 21.90 -8.66 -22.26
C ILE A 105 20.71 -9.39 -21.60
N ILE A 106 20.87 -10.69 -21.30
CA ILE A 106 19.84 -11.53 -20.65
C ILE A 106 20.53 -12.43 -19.64
N GLU A 107 20.20 -12.30 -18.35
CA GLU A 107 20.76 -13.21 -17.35
C GLU A 107 20.46 -14.69 -17.68
N ARG A 108 21.47 -15.54 -17.44
CA ARG A 108 21.33 -16.99 -17.58
C ARG A 108 20.13 -17.45 -16.73
N TYR A 109 19.19 -18.18 -17.34
CA TYR A 109 17.92 -18.63 -16.73
C TYR A 109 16.79 -17.60 -16.52
N ARG A 110 16.97 -16.31 -16.87
CA ARG A 110 15.88 -15.30 -16.88
C ARG A 110 14.85 -15.43 -18.01
N ARG A 111 13.65 -15.96 -17.74
CA ARG A 111 12.64 -16.30 -18.78
C ARG A 111 11.77 -15.11 -19.22
N ARG A 112 11.86 -13.96 -18.54
CA ARG A 112 11.05 -12.75 -18.80
C ARG A 112 11.84 -11.47 -18.60
N GLU A 113 11.42 -10.42 -19.28
CA GLU A 113 11.96 -9.06 -19.14
C GLU A 113 11.64 -8.46 -17.76
N SER A 114 12.51 -7.59 -17.23
CA SER A 114 12.34 -6.94 -15.92
C SER A 114 11.06 -6.09 -15.84
N SER A 115 10.67 -5.46 -16.94
CA SER A 115 9.45 -4.63 -17.06
C SER A 115 8.17 -5.44 -16.81
N VAL A 116 8.15 -6.72 -17.18
CA VAL A 116 7.02 -7.64 -16.94
C VAL A 116 6.98 -8.05 -15.47
N GLU A 117 8.12 -8.33 -14.85
CA GLU A 117 8.21 -8.68 -13.43
C GLU A 117 7.72 -7.52 -12.55
N GLU A 118 8.11 -6.28 -12.86
CA GLU A 118 7.63 -5.07 -12.19
C GLU A 118 6.12 -4.87 -12.35
N SER A 119 5.59 -5.10 -13.56
CA SER A 119 4.15 -5.01 -13.83
C SER A 119 3.34 -6.05 -13.03
N LEU A 120 3.83 -7.30 -12.96
CA LEU A 120 3.19 -8.38 -12.18
C LEU A 120 3.12 -8.03 -10.69
N VAL A 121 4.22 -7.49 -10.17
CA VAL A 121 4.31 -6.99 -8.81
C VAL A 121 3.34 -5.85 -8.59
N GLU A 122 3.32 -4.85 -9.47
CA GLU A 122 2.45 -3.69 -9.31
C GLU A 122 0.97 -4.10 -9.32
N MET A 123 0.60 -5.06 -10.16
CA MET A 123 -0.74 -5.65 -10.17
C MET A 123 -1.08 -6.33 -8.83
N TYR A 124 -0.15 -7.11 -8.28
CA TYR A 124 -0.33 -7.73 -6.96
C TYR A 124 -0.50 -6.68 -5.86
N LEU A 125 0.35 -5.64 -5.85
CA LEU A 125 0.27 -4.52 -4.90
C LEU A 125 -1.00 -3.66 -5.09
N ALA A 126 -1.52 -3.63 -6.32
CA ALA A 126 -2.83 -3.06 -6.63
C ALA A 126 -3.99 -3.97 -6.20
N GLY A 127 -3.73 -5.11 -5.55
CA GLY A 127 -4.76 -6.01 -5.03
C GLY A 127 -5.43 -6.84 -6.12
N VAL A 128 -4.75 -7.08 -7.25
CA VAL A 128 -5.18 -8.07 -8.23
C VAL A 128 -4.83 -9.46 -7.68
N SER A 129 -5.81 -10.36 -7.63
CA SER A 129 -5.56 -11.73 -7.15
C SER A 129 -4.61 -12.47 -8.09
N VAL A 130 -3.85 -13.42 -7.56
CA VAL A 130 -2.87 -14.19 -8.35
C VAL A 130 -3.51 -14.90 -9.55
N ARG A 131 -4.71 -15.46 -9.38
CA ARG A 131 -5.49 -16.07 -10.48
C ARG A 131 -5.86 -15.05 -11.56
N ARG A 132 -6.27 -13.84 -11.16
CA ARG A 132 -6.61 -12.79 -12.11
C ARG A 132 -5.38 -12.22 -12.82
N ILE A 133 -4.22 -12.23 -12.16
CA ILE A 133 -2.94 -11.92 -12.81
C ILE A 133 -2.68 -12.95 -13.91
N GLU A 134 -2.87 -14.25 -13.65
CA GLU A 134 -2.73 -15.31 -14.66
C GLU A 134 -3.60 -15.04 -15.89
N ASP A 135 -4.90 -14.76 -15.70
CA ASP A 135 -5.83 -14.45 -16.80
C ASP A 135 -5.41 -13.22 -17.61
N ILE A 136 -4.98 -12.15 -16.92
CA ILE A 136 -4.54 -10.91 -17.57
C ILE A 136 -3.24 -11.15 -18.35
N THR A 137 -2.32 -11.94 -17.80
CA THR A 137 -1.05 -12.25 -18.48
C THR A 137 -1.25 -13.09 -19.73
N GLU A 138 -2.19 -14.03 -19.70
CA GLU A 138 -2.56 -14.81 -20.88
C GLU A 138 -3.17 -13.92 -21.95
N ALA A 139 -4.10 -13.05 -21.57
CA ALA A 139 -4.79 -12.15 -22.50
C ALA A 139 -3.86 -11.10 -23.14
N LEU A 140 -2.92 -10.55 -22.37
CA LEU A 140 -2.02 -9.49 -22.84
C LEU A 140 -0.75 -10.03 -23.53
N TRP A 141 -0.17 -11.11 -23.01
CA TRP A 141 1.14 -11.60 -23.44
C TRP A 141 1.10 -12.98 -24.10
N GLY A 142 -0.07 -13.61 -24.21
CA GLY A 142 -0.23 -14.94 -24.80
C GLY A 142 0.42 -16.06 -24.00
N ALA A 143 0.83 -15.79 -22.75
CA ALA A 143 1.51 -16.73 -21.88
C ALA A 143 1.01 -16.61 -20.44
N ARG A 144 0.59 -17.73 -19.86
CA ARG A 144 0.16 -17.79 -18.46
C ARG A 144 1.36 -17.66 -17.51
N VAL A 145 1.19 -16.83 -16.50
CA VAL A 145 2.11 -16.79 -15.35
C VAL A 145 1.60 -17.71 -14.26
N SER A 146 2.41 -18.71 -13.89
CA SER A 146 2.03 -19.59 -12.80
C SER A 146 1.92 -18.82 -11.47
N PRO A 147 0.99 -19.21 -10.58
CA PRO A 147 0.88 -18.63 -9.25
C PRO A 147 2.19 -18.66 -8.44
N SER A 148 2.97 -19.74 -8.59
CA SER A 148 4.29 -19.87 -7.97
C SER A 148 5.26 -18.78 -8.41
N THR A 149 5.28 -18.44 -9.70
CA THR A 149 6.17 -17.40 -10.22
C THR A 149 5.82 -16.02 -9.65
N VAL A 150 4.52 -15.70 -9.53
CA VAL A 150 4.08 -14.43 -8.90
C VAL A 150 4.47 -14.40 -7.43
N SER A 151 4.31 -15.54 -6.72
CA SER A 151 4.71 -15.67 -5.33
C SER A 151 6.22 -15.43 -5.14
N ASP A 152 7.06 -16.04 -5.98
CA ASP A 152 8.52 -15.90 -5.91
C ASP A 152 8.97 -14.45 -6.16
N LEU A 153 8.32 -13.76 -7.12
CA LEU A 153 8.55 -12.33 -7.37
C LEU A 153 8.15 -11.47 -6.17
N ASN A 154 7.02 -11.78 -5.52
CA ASN A 154 6.59 -11.08 -4.32
C ASN A 154 7.55 -11.25 -3.15
N GLN A 155 8.14 -12.45 -2.97
CA GLN A 155 9.12 -12.70 -1.90
C GLN A 155 10.34 -11.78 -2.01
N LYS A 156 10.87 -11.53 -3.22
CA LYS A 156 11.99 -10.59 -3.44
C LYS A 156 11.66 -9.17 -2.97
N ILE A 157 10.38 -8.78 -3.01
CA ILE A 157 9.92 -7.46 -2.59
C ILE A 157 9.66 -7.40 -1.10
N TYR A 158 9.24 -8.52 -0.52
CA TYR A 158 9.05 -8.62 0.93
C TYR A 158 10.34 -8.28 1.67
N GLU A 159 11.52 -8.64 1.15
CA GLU A 159 12.81 -8.22 1.72
C GLU A 159 12.96 -6.70 1.76
N ARG A 160 12.64 -6.00 0.66
CA ARG A 160 12.71 -4.52 0.58
C ARG A 160 11.67 -3.85 1.48
N ILE A 161 10.50 -4.46 1.64
CA ILE A 161 9.45 -3.98 2.53
C ILE A 161 9.87 -4.18 3.98
N GLU A 162 10.45 -5.33 4.32
CA GLU A 162 10.90 -5.65 5.67
C GLU A 162 12.05 -4.72 6.08
N ALA A 163 13.02 -4.50 5.20
CA ALA A 163 14.09 -3.52 5.43
C ALA A 163 13.53 -2.11 5.70
N TRP A 164 12.49 -1.70 4.97
CA TRP A 164 11.81 -0.43 5.24
C TRP A 164 11.02 -0.44 6.54
N ARG A 165 10.38 -1.56 6.89
CA ARG A 165 9.61 -1.73 8.13
C ARG A 165 10.51 -1.67 9.36
N GLN A 166 11.73 -2.19 9.27
CA GLN A 166 12.71 -2.22 10.36
C GLN A 166 13.69 -1.05 10.37
N ARG A 167 13.56 -0.09 9.44
CA ARG A 167 14.49 1.05 9.33
C ARG A 167 14.58 1.86 10.65
N PRO A 168 15.73 2.42 10.99
CA PRO A 168 15.87 3.27 12.17
C PRO A 168 15.01 4.53 12.06
N LEU A 169 14.46 4.96 13.18
CA LEU A 169 13.65 6.17 13.36
C LEU A 169 14.57 7.23 13.97
N ARG A 170 15.06 8.16 13.14
CA ARG A 170 16.11 9.12 13.53
C ARG A 170 15.55 10.47 14.00
N SER A 171 14.38 10.85 13.53
CA SER A 171 13.76 12.13 13.86
C SER A 171 13.02 12.04 15.19
N ARG A 172 12.83 13.17 15.87
CA ARG A 172 11.85 13.23 16.96
C ARG A 172 10.43 13.24 16.40
N TYR A 173 9.53 12.47 17.00
CA TYR A 173 8.11 12.45 16.63
C TYR A 173 7.25 12.98 17.76
N VAL A 174 6.53 14.06 17.50
CA VAL A 174 5.70 14.71 18.52
C VAL A 174 4.36 14.02 18.66
N TYR A 175 3.73 13.71 17.51
CA TYR A 175 2.41 13.10 17.45
C TYR A 175 2.50 11.71 16.83
N ALA A 176 1.82 10.75 17.44
CA ALA A 176 1.63 9.41 16.90
C ALA A 176 0.14 9.12 16.73
N PHE A 177 -0.21 8.49 15.62
CA PHE A 177 -1.54 8.03 15.27
C PHE A 177 -1.46 6.52 15.17
N MET A 178 -2.34 5.81 15.88
CA MET A 178 -2.31 4.35 15.95
C MET A 178 -3.70 3.77 15.70
N ASP A 179 -3.77 2.70 14.91
CA ASP A 179 -5.01 1.99 14.61
C ASP A 179 -4.73 0.55 14.20
N GLY A 180 -5.74 -0.30 14.39
CA GLY A 180 -5.74 -1.71 13.99
C GLY A 180 -6.65 -1.94 12.79
N LEU A 181 -6.29 -2.88 11.93
CA LEU A 181 -7.22 -3.46 10.96
C LEU A 181 -7.29 -4.97 11.10
N TRP A 182 -8.48 -5.51 10.97
CA TRP A 182 -8.72 -6.94 10.97
C TRP A 182 -8.74 -7.47 9.54
N LEU A 183 -7.89 -8.45 9.26
CA LEU A 183 -7.82 -9.22 8.02
C LEU A 183 -8.11 -10.69 8.32
N LYS A 184 -8.37 -11.49 7.28
CA LYS A 184 -8.59 -12.94 7.42
C LYS A 184 -7.40 -13.70 6.88
N ARG A 185 -6.94 -14.71 7.61
CA ARG A 185 -5.89 -15.64 7.17
C ARG A 185 -6.33 -17.08 7.36
N SER A 186 -5.75 -17.98 6.58
CA SER A 186 -5.82 -19.42 6.77
C SER A 186 -4.65 -19.85 7.65
N TRP A 187 -4.93 -20.48 8.79
CA TRP A 187 -3.90 -21.01 9.68
C TRP A 187 -4.32 -22.40 10.14
N GLY A 188 -3.44 -23.39 9.96
CA GLY A 188 -3.75 -24.79 10.35
C GLY A 188 -4.95 -25.41 9.62
N GLY A 189 -5.39 -24.83 8.50
CA GLY A 189 -6.61 -25.25 7.79
C GLY A 189 -7.89 -24.52 8.22
N GLU A 190 -7.82 -23.65 9.23
CA GLU A 190 -8.94 -22.84 9.71
C GLU A 190 -8.80 -21.38 9.30
N MET A 191 -9.95 -20.70 9.14
CA MET A 191 -9.98 -19.26 8.89
C MET A 191 -10.00 -18.48 10.19
N GLU A 192 -8.92 -17.75 10.45
CA GLU A 192 -8.76 -16.90 11.61
C GLU A 192 -8.72 -15.41 11.22
N ASN A 193 -9.11 -14.56 12.16
CA ASN A 193 -8.87 -13.13 12.04
C ASN A 193 -7.46 -12.81 12.52
N VAL A 194 -6.76 -11.98 11.77
CA VAL A 194 -5.45 -11.42 12.14
C VAL A 194 -5.58 -9.90 12.23
N SER A 195 -5.01 -9.31 13.27
CA SER A 195 -4.92 -7.87 13.40
C SER A 195 -3.60 -7.38 12.80
N VAL A 196 -3.67 -6.31 12.01
CA VAL A 196 -2.48 -5.58 11.56
C VAL A 196 -2.53 -4.22 12.23
N LEU A 197 -1.55 -3.94 13.09
CA LEU A 197 -1.43 -2.71 13.85
C LEU A 197 -0.53 -1.75 13.09
N VAL A 198 -0.95 -0.49 12.95
CA VAL A 198 -0.24 0.54 12.19
C VAL A 198 0.01 1.75 13.06
N ALA A 199 1.23 2.26 13.03
CA ALA A 199 1.62 3.53 13.65
C ALA A 199 2.11 4.52 12.59
N ILE A 200 1.58 5.73 12.60
CA ILE A 200 2.03 6.87 11.79
C ILE A 200 2.40 8.02 12.71
N GLY A 201 3.56 8.63 12.49
CA GLY A 201 4.08 9.74 13.27
C GLY A 201 4.06 11.04 12.48
N VAL A 202 4.07 12.15 13.21
CA VAL A 202 4.44 13.47 12.69
C VAL A 202 5.77 13.85 13.32
N ASN A 203 6.79 14.02 12.49
CA ASN A 203 8.13 14.36 12.95
C ASN A 203 8.21 15.85 13.39
N GLU A 204 9.35 16.24 13.96
CA GLU A 204 9.62 17.60 14.42
C GLU A 204 9.63 18.66 13.31
N HIS A 205 9.73 18.25 12.05
CA HIS A 205 9.60 19.12 10.88
C HIS A 205 8.15 19.19 10.35
N GLY A 206 7.23 18.48 10.99
CA GLY A 206 5.82 18.49 10.63
C GLY A 206 5.45 17.55 9.48
N PHE A 207 6.32 16.62 9.08
CA PHE A 207 6.03 15.62 8.04
C PHE A 207 5.50 14.33 8.62
N ARG A 208 4.61 13.68 7.86
CA ARG A 208 4.00 12.40 8.22
C ARG A 208 4.88 11.25 7.77
N GLU A 209 5.07 10.28 8.63
CA GLU A 209 5.85 9.09 8.33
C GLU A 209 5.22 7.84 8.93
N VAL A 210 5.23 6.73 8.19
CA VAL A 210 4.78 5.44 8.74
C VAL A 210 5.88 4.92 9.66
N LEU A 211 5.62 4.87 10.96
CA LEU A 211 6.61 4.47 11.96
C LEU A 211 6.81 2.96 11.97
N GLY A 212 5.70 2.21 11.97
CA GLY A 212 5.74 0.77 12.09
C GLY A 212 4.42 0.10 11.72
N VAL A 213 4.54 -1.17 11.36
CA VAL A 213 3.42 -2.06 11.08
C VAL A 213 3.77 -3.42 11.66
N VAL A 214 2.89 -4.00 12.47
CA VAL A 214 3.10 -5.31 13.10
C VAL A 214 1.84 -6.14 12.93
N GLU A 215 2.02 -7.43 12.72
CA GLU A 215 0.94 -8.41 12.77
C GLU A 215 0.75 -8.85 14.23
N GLY A 216 -0.49 -8.83 14.70
CA GLY A 216 -0.87 -9.40 16.00
C GLY A 216 -2.03 -10.38 15.84
N MET A 217 -2.13 -11.36 16.73
CA MET A 217 -3.28 -12.28 16.77
C MET A 217 -4.59 -11.56 17.10
N SER A 218 -4.50 -10.49 17.89
CA SER A 218 -5.61 -9.61 18.25
C SER A 218 -5.09 -8.23 18.64
N GLU A 219 -5.98 -7.25 18.83
CA GLU A 219 -5.65 -5.96 19.46
C GLU A 219 -5.45 -6.07 20.98
N SER A 220 -4.77 -7.13 21.44
CA SER A 220 -4.40 -7.34 22.84
C SER A 220 -3.28 -6.39 23.27
N LYS A 221 -3.12 -6.24 24.58
CA LYS A 221 -2.01 -5.49 25.17
C LYS A 221 -0.65 -5.98 24.67
N ASP A 222 -0.45 -7.30 24.56
CA ASP A 222 0.80 -7.90 24.09
C ASP A 222 1.14 -7.51 22.64
N SER A 223 0.16 -7.56 21.73
CA SER A 223 0.36 -7.14 20.34
C SER A 223 0.74 -5.66 20.24
N TRP A 224 0.10 -4.81 21.06
CA TRP A 224 0.46 -3.39 21.13
C TRP A 224 1.84 -3.17 21.74
N LEU A 225 2.21 -3.92 22.79
CA LEU A 225 3.55 -3.87 23.38
C LEU A 225 4.61 -4.28 22.36
N GLU A 226 4.35 -5.29 21.54
CA GLU A 226 5.28 -5.70 20.47
C GLU A 226 5.53 -4.54 19.50
N LEU A 227 4.46 -3.88 19.01
CA LEU A 227 4.59 -2.71 18.17
C LEU A 227 5.36 -1.58 18.86
N LEU A 228 4.98 -1.22 20.09
CA LEU A 228 5.59 -0.10 20.82
C LEU A 228 7.07 -0.37 21.15
N LYS A 229 7.43 -1.59 21.55
CA LYS A 229 8.82 -2.02 21.79
C LYS A 229 9.63 -2.02 20.50
N ASN A 230 9.05 -2.49 19.39
CA ASN A 230 9.70 -2.41 18.08
C ASN A 230 10.03 -0.95 17.72
N LEU A 231 9.07 -0.04 17.87
CA LEU A 231 9.29 1.39 17.62
C LEU A 231 10.37 1.98 18.53
N TYR A 232 10.33 1.66 19.82
CA TYR A 232 11.31 2.13 20.80
C TYR A 232 12.73 1.68 20.45
N SER A 233 12.90 0.37 20.17
CA SER A 233 14.19 -0.21 19.79
C SER A 233 14.79 0.38 18.51
N ARG A 234 13.95 1.00 17.67
CA ARG A 234 14.35 1.63 16.41
C ARG A 234 14.68 3.13 16.57
N GLY A 235 14.53 3.70 17.75
CA GLY A 235 14.89 5.10 18.07
C GLY A 235 13.72 6.03 18.40
N LEU A 236 12.48 5.53 18.42
CA LEU A 236 11.35 6.34 18.89
C LEU A 236 11.31 6.33 20.42
N GLU A 237 12.07 7.20 21.06
CA GLU A 237 12.18 7.20 22.53
C GLU A 237 11.06 8.01 23.21
N LYS A 238 10.55 9.04 22.53
CA LYS A 238 9.57 9.97 23.08
C LYS A 238 8.47 10.31 22.09
N ILE A 239 7.24 10.38 22.61
CA ILE A 239 6.02 10.81 21.92
C ILE A 239 5.26 11.72 22.90
N ASP A 240 4.79 12.87 22.45
CA ASP A 240 4.08 13.82 23.31
C ASP A 240 2.56 13.57 23.31
N LEU A 241 1.99 13.15 22.17
CA LEU A 241 0.58 12.76 22.04
C LEU A 241 0.41 11.51 21.16
N THR A 242 -0.31 10.52 21.68
CA THR A 242 -0.82 9.39 20.91
C THR A 242 -2.33 9.53 20.67
N VAL A 243 -2.77 9.46 19.42
CA VAL A 243 -4.17 9.53 18.99
C VAL A 243 -4.61 8.18 18.45
N SER A 244 -5.69 7.61 18.99
CA SER A 244 -6.21 6.30 18.56
C SER A 244 -7.70 6.16 18.85
N ASP A 245 -8.35 5.08 18.37
CA ASP A 245 -9.60 4.64 19.01
C ASP A 245 -9.33 4.10 20.42
N LYS A 246 -10.37 3.91 21.23
CA LYS A 246 -10.29 3.28 22.55
C LYS A 246 -10.10 1.78 22.42
N SER A 247 -8.89 1.38 22.03
CA SER A 247 -8.41 0.00 22.11
C SER A 247 -7.84 -0.23 23.51
N LYS A 248 -8.48 -1.11 24.31
CA LYS A 248 -8.04 -1.37 25.69
C LYS A 248 -6.58 -1.78 25.76
N GLY A 249 -6.16 -2.66 24.84
CA GLY A 249 -4.76 -3.11 24.76
C GLY A 249 -3.78 -1.97 24.54
N LEU A 250 -4.10 -1.00 23.67
CA LEU A 250 -3.23 0.15 23.44
C LEU A 250 -3.19 1.09 24.66
N VAL A 251 -4.34 1.38 25.26
CA VAL A 251 -4.42 2.29 26.42
C VAL A 251 -3.63 1.74 27.61
N GLU A 252 -3.62 0.42 27.79
CA GLU A 252 -2.84 -0.25 28.83
C GLU A 252 -1.35 -0.39 28.47
N ALA A 253 -1.00 -0.61 27.20
CA ALA A 253 0.38 -0.79 26.75
C ALA A 253 1.17 0.52 26.63
N LEU A 254 0.49 1.62 26.25
CA LEU A 254 1.13 2.91 26.00
C LEU A 254 1.95 3.45 27.19
N PRO A 255 1.43 3.52 28.43
CA PRO A 255 2.18 4.07 29.56
C PRO A 255 3.37 3.21 29.98
N GLU A 256 3.43 1.92 29.60
CA GLU A 256 4.58 1.06 29.92
C GLU A 256 5.82 1.40 29.10
N ILE A 257 5.63 1.81 27.84
CA ILE A 257 6.74 2.16 26.93
C ILE A 257 6.94 3.67 26.85
N TYR A 258 5.85 4.45 26.86
CA TYR A 258 5.87 5.91 26.71
C TYR A 258 5.10 6.59 27.86
N PRO A 259 5.62 6.57 29.10
CA PRO A 259 4.90 7.08 30.27
C PRO A 259 4.59 8.58 30.20
N ALA A 260 5.40 9.35 29.47
CA ALA A 260 5.18 10.79 29.26
C ALA A 260 4.16 11.10 28.15
N SER A 261 3.79 10.11 27.32
CA SER A 261 2.88 10.34 26.19
C SER A 261 1.45 10.55 26.70
N LYS A 262 0.84 11.65 26.30
CA LYS A 262 -0.58 11.90 26.55
C LYS A 262 -1.41 11.08 25.55
N TRP A 263 -2.56 10.58 25.98
CA TRP A 263 -3.47 9.86 25.10
C TRP A 263 -4.71 10.68 24.74
N GLN A 264 -5.04 10.73 23.46
CA GLN A 264 -6.26 11.33 22.92
C GLN A 264 -7.09 10.26 22.23
N ARG A 265 -8.32 10.07 22.72
CA ARG A 265 -9.30 9.25 22.02
C ARG A 265 -9.81 9.97 20.77
N CYS A 266 -9.84 9.27 19.65
CA CYS A 266 -10.34 9.80 18.39
C CYS A 266 -11.78 10.31 18.55
N LEU A 267 -11.98 11.60 18.28
CA LEU A 267 -13.27 12.27 18.48
C LEU A 267 -14.39 11.65 17.64
N PHE A 268 -14.07 11.25 16.41
CA PHE A 268 -15.03 10.62 15.51
C PHE A 268 -15.56 9.30 16.10
N HIS A 269 -14.66 8.46 16.60
CA HIS A 269 -15.04 7.19 17.24
C HIS A 269 -15.77 7.41 18.56
N PHE A 270 -15.35 8.40 19.35
CA PHE A 270 -16.07 8.79 20.55
C PHE A 270 -17.52 9.20 20.25
N HIS A 271 -17.73 10.10 19.28
CA HIS A 271 -19.07 10.52 18.85
C HIS A 271 -19.88 9.34 18.33
N ARG A 272 -19.28 8.47 17.51
CA ARG A 272 -19.94 7.25 17.01
C ARG A 272 -20.42 6.35 18.15
N ASN A 273 -19.61 6.18 19.19
CA ASN A 273 -19.96 5.32 20.33
C ASN A 273 -21.13 5.87 21.14
N VAL A 274 -21.18 7.20 21.35
CA VAL A 274 -22.34 7.85 21.98
C VAL A 274 -23.58 7.73 21.09
N LEU A 275 -23.47 8.08 19.81
CA LEU A 275 -24.60 8.07 18.86
C LEU A 275 -25.14 6.67 18.57
N ALA A 276 -24.34 5.62 18.77
CA ALA A 276 -24.80 4.23 18.68
C ALA A 276 -25.85 3.88 19.76
N LYS A 277 -25.89 4.63 20.86
CA LYS A 277 -26.86 4.49 21.95
C LYS A 277 -28.05 5.45 21.82
N VAL A 278 -28.15 6.18 20.71
CA VAL A 278 -29.22 7.15 20.44
C VAL A 278 -30.19 6.62 19.39
N SER A 279 -31.48 6.80 19.63
CA SER A 279 -32.53 6.46 18.66
C SER A 279 -32.41 7.26 17.36
N HIS A 280 -32.81 6.68 16.22
CA HIS A 280 -32.63 7.29 14.91
C HIS A 280 -33.20 8.72 14.83
N SER A 281 -34.40 8.96 15.40
CA SER A 281 -35.07 10.26 15.40
C SER A 281 -34.30 11.36 16.16
N LYS A 282 -33.53 11.00 17.19
CA LYS A 282 -32.79 11.96 18.03
C LYS A 282 -31.30 12.08 17.67
N LYS A 283 -30.79 11.28 16.73
CA LYS A 283 -29.37 11.26 16.35
C LYS A 283 -28.86 12.62 15.87
N ALA A 284 -29.65 13.36 15.08
CA ALA A 284 -29.24 14.68 14.58
C ALA A 284 -29.04 15.68 15.73
N THR A 285 -29.99 15.75 16.65
CA THR A 285 -29.93 16.60 17.84
C THR A 285 -28.76 16.23 18.73
N ALA A 286 -28.61 14.95 19.06
CA ALA A 286 -27.48 14.47 19.87
C ALA A 286 -26.12 14.76 19.21
N ALA A 287 -26.00 14.62 17.89
CA ALA A 287 -24.78 14.95 17.17
C ALA A 287 -24.45 16.45 17.24
N ALA A 288 -25.44 17.33 17.17
CA ALA A 288 -25.25 18.77 17.35
C ALA A 288 -24.77 19.10 18.77
N MET A 289 -25.35 18.47 19.78
CA MET A 289 -24.93 18.63 21.18
C MET A 289 -23.48 18.19 21.40
N LEU A 290 -23.09 17.02 20.86
CA LEU A 290 -21.70 16.53 20.94
C LEU A 290 -20.69 17.44 20.22
N LYS A 291 -21.11 18.06 19.11
CA LYS A 291 -20.30 19.08 18.43
C LYS A 291 -20.13 20.34 19.28
N ALA A 292 -21.17 20.76 20.00
CA ALA A 292 -21.11 21.94 20.87
C ALA A 292 -20.09 21.79 22.01
N ILE A 293 -19.88 20.57 22.54
CA ILE A 293 -18.84 20.25 23.52
C ILE A 293 -17.44 20.57 22.99
N HIS A 294 -17.16 20.20 21.74
CA HIS A 294 -15.81 20.31 21.14
C HIS A 294 -15.63 21.58 20.31
N ALA A 295 -16.63 22.47 20.35
CA ALA A 295 -16.56 23.84 19.84
C ALA A 295 -16.13 24.84 20.93
N GLN A 296 -16.02 24.38 22.19
CA GLN A 296 -15.57 25.22 23.30
C GLN A 296 -14.10 25.63 23.15
N GLU A 297 -13.72 26.71 23.82
CA GLU A 297 -12.39 27.31 23.66
C GLU A 297 -11.32 26.65 24.54
N SER A 298 -11.72 25.95 25.60
CA SER A 298 -10.82 25.28 26.54
C SER A 298 -11.32 23.89 26.94
N ALA A 299 -10.40 23.07 27.47
CA ALA A 299 -10.75 21.75 28.01
C ALA A 299 -11.78 21.86 29.13
N GLU A 300 -11.63 22.82 30.05
CA GLU A 300 -12.57 23.03 31.17
C GLU A 300 -13.96 23.40 30.69
N ALA A 301 -14.06 24.32 29.72
CA ALA A 301 -15.33 24.70 29.11
C ALA A 301 -15.98 23.51 28.38
N ALA A 302 -15.19 22.71 27.66
CA ALA A 302 -15.66 21.48 27.03
C ALA A 302 -16.18 20.47 28.06
N THR A 303 -15.48 20.25 29.17
CA THR A 303 -15.89 19.33 30.23
C THR A 303 -17.18 19.81 30.91
N ARG A 304 -17.30 21.11 31.24
CA ARG A 304 -18.56 21.67 31.76
C ARG A 304 -19.71 21.48 30.78
N LYS A 305 -19.48 21.78 29.50
CA LYS A 305 -20.51 21.60 28.47
C LYS A 305 -20.92 20.14 28.30
N ALA A 306 -19.99 19.20 28.49
CA ALA A 306 -20.30 17.78 28.41
C ALA A 306 -21.20 17.31 29.55
N ILE A 307 -21.06 17.88 30.75
CA ILE A 307 -21.98 17.62 31.88
C ILE A 307 -23.40 18.07 31.51
N GLU A 308 -23.56 19.31 31.04
CA GLU A 308 -24.85 19.83 30.58
C GLU A 308 -25.48 18.97 29.48
N VAL A 309 -24.66 18.53 28.51
CA VAL A 309 -25.13 17.66 27.41
C VAL A 309 -25.51 16.28 27.94
N ALA A 310 -24.78 15.72 28.91
CA ALA A 310 -25.13 14.44 29.51
C ALA A 310 -26.46 14.51 30.27
N ASP A 311 -26.69 15.57 31.06
CA ASP A 311 -27.94 15.81 31.77
C ASP A 311 -29.12 15.97 30.78
N ALA A 312 -28.89 16.69 29.68
CA ALA A 312 -29.89 16.84 28.62
C ALA A 312 -30.15 15.53 27.86
N LEU A 313 -29.16 14.66 27.67
CA LEU A 313 -29.38 13.32 27.10
C LEU A 313 -30.19 12.43 28.07
N GLU A 314 -29.94 12.52 29.37
CA GLU A 314 -30.73 11.80 30.38
C GLU A 314 -32.19 12.25 30.39
N SER A 315 -32.47 13.56 30.36
CA SER A 315 -33.84 14.08 30.29
C SER A 315 -34.58 13.65 29.02
N MET A 316 -33.85 13.44 27.92
CA MET A 316 -34.36 12.87 26.68
C MET A 316 -34.59 11.35 26.72
N LYS A 317 -34.43 10.70 27.88
CA LYS A 317 -34.48 9.24 28.10
C LYS A 317 -33.37 8.49 27.34
N LEU A 318 -32.20 9.10 27.17
CA LEU A 318 -31.03 8.52 26.51
C LEU A 318 -29.90 8.24 27.52
N ALA A 319 -30.24 7.63 28.67
CA ALA A 319 -29.31 7.39 29.78
C ALA A 319 -28.04 6.62 29.36
N ALA A 320 -28.17 5.63 28.47
CA ALA A 320 -27.02 4.89 27.95
C ALA A 320 -26.04 5.76 27.14
N ALA A 321 -26.55 6.76 26.40
CA ALA A 321 -25.70 7.69 25.67
C ALA A 321 -25.00 8.69 26.62
N ALA A 322 -25.72 9.15 27.65
CA ALA A 322 -25.17 10.01 28.70
C ALA A 322 -24.05 9.31 29.48
N ALA A 323 -24.23 8.04 29.87
CA ALA A 323 -23.20 7.25 30.55
C ALA A 323 -21.91 7.16 29.72
N VAL A 324 -22.01 6.80 28.43
CA VAL A 324 -20.85 6.73 27.52
C VAL A 324 -20.17 8.10 27.37
N LEU A 325 -20.93 9.20 27.36
CA LEU A 325 -20.38 10.56 27.31
C LEU A 325 -19.62 10.90 28.59
N ARG A 326 -20.22 10.67 29.77
CA ARG A 326 -19.60 10.96 31.07
C ARG A 326 -18.30 10.18 31.27
N GLU A 327 -18.29 8.90 30.93
CA GLU A 327 -17.10 8.04 31.06
C GLU A 327 -15.96 8.41 30.10
N GLY A 328 -16.28 8.93 28.91
CA GLY A 328 -15.29 9.12 27.84
C GLY A 328 -14.85 10.55 27.56
N VAL A 329 -15.50 11.57 28.13
CA VAL A 329 -15.20 12.98 27.80
C VAL A 329 -13.78 13.40 28.18
N SER A 330 -13.26 12.92 29.31
CA SER A 330 -11.89 13.23 29.76
C SER A 330 -10.85 12.77 28.74
N GLU A 331 -11.11 11.65 28.06
CA GLU A 331 -10.28 11.07 27.01
C GLU A 331 -10.39 11.84 25.68
N SER A 332 -11.44 12.65 25.49
CA SER A 332 -11.72 13.36 24.23
C SER A 332 -11.21 14.80 24.19
N VAL A 333 -10.69 15.33 25.31
CA VAL A 333 -10.26 16.73 25.46
C VAL A 333 -8.75 16.91 25.64
N THR A 334 -7.95 15.85 25.60
CA THR A 334 -6.49 15.91 25.77
C THR A 334 -5.80 16.83 24.76
N TYR A 335 -6.32 16.92 23.53
CA TYR A 335 -5.76 17.74 22.46
C TYR A 335 -5.72 19.24 22.76
N TYR A 336 -6.55 19.75 23.69
CA TYR A 336 -6.53 21.17 24.08
C TYR A 336 -5.20 21.61 24.71
N ARG A 337 -4.36 20.66 25.15
CA ARG A 337 -3.04 20.93 25.74
C ARG A 337 -1.95 21.29 24.70
N PHE A 338 -2.31 21.29 23.42
CA PHE A 338 -1.41 21.51 22.28
C PHE A 338 -1.89 22.71 21.45
N PRO A 339 -1.10 23.19 20.47
CA PRO A 339 -1.42 24.41 19.72
C PRO A 339 -2.80 24.35 19.05
N ARG A 340 -3.57 25.44 19.16
CA ARG A 340 -4.94 25.53 18.61
C ARG A 340 -5.01 25.22 17.12
N LYS A 341 -3.98 25.60 16.35
CA LYS A 341 -3.89 25.30 14.91
C LYS A 341 -3.72 23.79 14.64
N HIS A 342 -3.20 23.01 15.58
CA HIS A 342 -3.04 21.56 15.45
C HIS A 342 -4.30 20.78 15.80
N HIS A 343 -5.21 21.35 16.61
CA HIS A 343 -6.40 20.67 17.15
C HIS A 343 -7.20 19.94 16.08
N ARG A 344 -7.42 20.56 14.91
CA ARG A 344 -8.20 19.96 13.82
C ARG A 344 -7.62 18.61 13.35
N SER A 345 -6.29 18.48 13.35
CA SER A 345 -5.56 17.31 12.89
C SER A 345 -5.38 16.25 13.97
N ILE A 346 -5.16 16.66 15.22
CA ILE A 346 -4.81 15.74 16.31
C ILE A 346 -6.03 15.26 17.13
N ARG A 347 -7.21 15.87 16.96
CA ARG A 347 -8.44 15.42 17.65
C ARG A 347 -9.08 14.18 17.02
N THR A 348 -8.70 13.80 15.80
CA THR A 348 -9.22 12.60 15.12
C THR A 348 -8.11 11.76 14.53
N ASN A 349 -8.40 10.48 14.31
CA ASN A 349 -7.50 9.55 13.63
C ASN A 349 -7.74 9.48 12.10
N ASN A 350 -8.24 10.57 11.50
CA ASN A 350 -8.70 10.60 10.11
C ASN A 350 -7.57 10.25 9.11
N MET A 351 -6.32 10.57 9.45
CA MET A 351 -5.16 10.24 8.64
C MET A 351 -5.04 8.72 8.45
N LEU A 352 -5.17 7.95 9.52
CA LEU A 352 -5.15 6.49 9.44
C LEU A 352 -6.41 5.97 8.77
N GLU A 353 -7.59 6.53 9.04
CA GLU A 353 -8.85 6.03 8.47
C GLU A 353 -8.83 5.97 6.94
N ARG A 354 -8.34 7.02 6.26
CA ARG A 354 -8.21 7.04 4.80
C ARG A 354 -7.29 5.95 4.28
N ILE A 355 -6.17 5.74 4.98
CA ILE A 355 -5.14 4.76 4.62
C ILE A 355 -5.66 3.34 4.87
N MET A 356 -6.24 3.09 6.03
CA MET A 356 -6.88 1.83 6.40
C MET A 356 -8.00 1.45 5.44
N LYS A 357 -8.77 2.43 4.93
CA LYS A 357 -9.79 2.20 3.90
C LYS A 357 -9.16 1.75 2.58
N GLU A 358 -8.02 2.31 2.22
CA GLU A 358 -7.31 1.93 1.01
C GLU A 358 -6.65 0.54 1.14
N ILE A 359 -6.09 0.20 2.30
CA ILE A 359 -5.62 -1.17 2.60
C ILE A 359 -6.79 -2.14 2.46
N ARG A 360 -7.92 -1.86 3.13
CA ARG A 360 -9.14 -2.69 3.06
C ARG A 360 -9.65 -2.90 1.63
N ARG A 361 -9.57 -1.88 0.76
CA ARG A 361 -9.95 -2.02 -0.66
C ARG A 361 -9.10 -3.05 -1.40
N ARG A 362 -7.80 -3.09 -1.13
CA ARG A 362 -6.83 -3.96 -1.81
C ARG A 362 -6.83 -5.37 -1.21
N THR A 363 -6.98 -5.49 0.10
CA THR A 363 -7.03 -6.79 0.79
C THR A 363 -8.37 -7.51 0.60
N ARG A 364 -9.48 -6.79 0.39
CA ARG A 364 -10.80 -7.41 0.18
C ARG A 364 -10.86 -8.35 -1.02
N VAL A 365 -10.08 -8.10 -2.07
CA VAL A 365 -10.03 -8.95 -3.27
C VAL A 365 -9.33 -10.29 -2.99
N VAL A 366 -8.40 -10.31 -2.02
CA VAL A 366 -7.71 -11.53 -1.59
C VAL A 366 -8.65 -12.43 -0.78
N GLY A 367 -9.54 -11.84 0.01
CA GLY A 367 -10.54 -12.56 0.81
C GLY A 367 -9.93 -13.22 2.04
N CYS A 368 -9.08 -14.23 1.86
CA CYS A 368 -8.36 -14.94 2.91
C CYS A 368 -6.89 -15.12 2.52
N PHE A 369 -5.97 -14.63 3.36
CA PHE A 369 -4.53 -14.77 3.13
C PHE A 369 -4.04 -16.18 3.47
N PRO A 370 -3.02 -16.70 2.76
CA PRO A 370 -2.46 -18.02 3.07
C PRO A 370 -1.73 -18.06 4.41
N ASP A 371 -1.23 -16.91 4.87
CA ASP A 371 -0.50 -16.76 6.13
C ASP A 371 -0.52 -15.28 6.57
N GLY A 372 -0.12 -15.03 7.81
CA GLY A 372 -0.06 -13.70 8.42
C GLY A 372 0.94 -12.74 7.78
N LYS A 373 2.13 -13.24 7.40
CA LYS A 373 3.18 -12.46 6.76
C LYS A 373 2.71 -11.94 5.41
N SER A 374 1.99 -12.74 4.62
CA SER A 374 1.40 -12.27 3.35
C SER A 374 0.42 -11.10 3.54
N ALA A 375 -0.41 -11.17 4.60
CA ALA A 375 -1.34 -10.08 4.93
C ALA A 375 -0.59 -8.81 5.36
N LEU A 376 0.41 -8.96 6.22
CA LEU A 376 1.29 -7.88 6.69
C LEU A 376 2.02 -7.21 5.52
N MET A 377 2.63 -8.00 4.63
CA MET A 377 3.43 -7.47 3.52
C MET A 377 2.58 -6.66 2.54
N LEU A 378 1.38 -7.12 2.21
CA LEU A 378 0.50 -6.35 1.33
C LEU A 378 0.05 -5.03 1.98
N ALA A 379 -0.25 -5.04 3.28
CA ALA A 379 -0.56 -3.83 4.03
C ALA A 379 0.63 -2.85 4.04
N CYS A 380 1.83 -3.34 4.34
CA CYS A 380 3.08 -2.57 4.32
C CYS A 380 3.41 -1.98 2.94
N ALA A 381 3.29 -2.78 1.89
CA ALA A 381 3.51 -2.33 0.52
C ALA A 381 2.56 -1.18 0.16
N ARG A 382 1.27 -1.32 0.55
CA ARG A 382 0.29 -0.27 0.29
C ARG A 382 0.58 0.99 1.09
N LEU A 383 0.98 0.85 2.35
CA LEU A 383 1.40 1.96 3.20
C LEU A 383 2.59 2.71 2.61
N ARG A 384 3.61 1.97 2.16
CA ARG A 384 4.79 2.54 1.51
C ARG A 384 4.43 3.28 0.23
N TYR A 385 3.55 2.73 -0.61
CA TYR A 385 3.06 3.42 -1.81
C TYR A 385 2.32 4.71 -1.47
N VAL A 386 1.41 4.69 -0.49
CA VAL A 386 0.65 5.88 -0.11
C VAL A 386 1.57 6.96 0.48
N ALA A 387 2.52 6.58 1.33
CA ALA A 387 3.50 7.52 1.88
C ALA A 387 4.38 8.14 0.79
N SER A 388 4.90 7.32 -0.14
CA SER A 388 5.81 7.77 -1.20
C SER A 388 5.15 8.56 -2.33
N LYS A 389 3.82 8.50 -2.50
CA LYS A 389 3.11 9.25 -3.55
C LYS A 389 2.26 10.40 -3.01
N SER A 390 1.62 10.21 -1.85
CA SER A 390 0.69 11.20 -1.30
C SER A 390 1.34 12.14 -0.28
N TRP A 391 2.46 11.75 0.34
CA TRP A 391 3.10 12.56 1.37
C TRP A 391 4.41 13.21 0.92
N SER A 392 5.14 12.57 0.00
CA SER A 392 6.32 13.14 -0.68
C SER A 392 6.02 14.46 -1.40
N ASP A 393 4.88 14.54 -2.10
CA ASP A 393 4.41 15.76 -2.78
C ASP A 393 3.70 16.75 -1.83
N SER A 394 3.55 16.41 -0.54
CA SER A 394 2.74 17.21 0.37
C SER A 394 3.55 18.27 1.11
N ARG A 395 3.00 19.49 1.16
CA ARG A 395 3.44 20.55 2.09
C ARG A 395 3.45 20.02 3.54
N VAL A 396 4.27 20.66 4.39
CA VAL A 396 4.33 20.44 5.84
C VAL A 396 2.92 20.22 6.41
N TYR A 397 2.71 19.07 7.07
CA TYR A 397 1.39 18.66 7.55
C TYR A 397 0.97 19.46 8.79
N LEU A 398 1.91 19.74 9.70
CA LEU A 398 1.72 20.57 10.89
C LEU A 398 2.89 21.52 11.08
N ASP A 399 2.60 22.77 11.42
CA ASP A 399 3.64 23.77 11.67
C ASP A 399 4.19 23.62 13.09
N MET A 400 5.33 22.95 13.20
CA MET A 400 5.91 22.59 14.49
C MET A 400 6.52 23.77 15.25
N LYS A 401 6.68 24.94 14.61
CA LYS A 401 7.14 26.17 15.29
C LYS A 401 6.19 26.60 16.39
N LEU A 402 4.89 26.46 16.15
CA LEU A 402 3.83 26.79 17.11
C LEU A 402 3.94 25.98 18.40
N LEU A 403 4.45 24.74 18.31
CA LEU A 403 4.66 23.91 19.48
C LEU A 403 5.88 24.34 20.27
N ALA A 404 6.95 24.78 19.59
CA ALA A 404 8.13 25.33 20.26
C ALA A 404 7.78 26.62 21.01
N GLU A 405 7.09 27.55 20.35
CA GLU A 405 6.61 28.81 20.93
C GLU A 405 5.74 28.57 22.18
N GLU A 406 4.75 27.67 22.10
CA GLU A 406 3.86 27.38 23.24
C GLU A 406 4.58 26.64 24.39
N ASN A 407 5.63 25.88 24.09
CA ASN A 407 6.45 25.24 25.12
C ASN A 407 7.37 26.25 25.82
N GLU A 408 7.90 27.24 25.09
CA GLU A 408 8.69 28.34 25.64
C GLU A 408 7.83 29.21 26.56
N GLU A 409 6.62 29.59 26.12
CA GLU A 409 5.65 30.36 26.93
C GLU A 409 5.23 29.64 28.23
N LYS A 410 5.21 28.30 28.25
CA LYS A 410 4.88 27.50 29.45
C LYS A 410 6.08 27.26 30.36
N SER A 411 7.30 27.50 29.88
CA SER A 411 8.54 27.28 30.63
C SER A 411 9.11 28.57 31.22
N ALA A 412 8.68 29.72 30.70
CA ALA A 412 8.83 31.05 31.31
C ALA A 412 7.75 31.27 32.38
#